data_AF-X0U6E5-F1
#
_entry.id   AF-X0U6E5-F1
#
_cell.length_a   1.000
_cell.length_b   1.000
_cell.length_c   1.000
_cell.angle_alpha   90.00
_cell.angle_beta   90.00
_cell.angle_gamma   90.00
#
_symmetry.space_group_name_H-M   'P 1'
#
loop_
_entity.id
_entity.type
_entity.pdbx_description
1 polymer ?
#
loop_
_entity_poly.entity_id
_entity_poly.type
_entity_poly.pdbx_seq_one_letter_code
_entity_poly.pdbx_strand_id
1 'polypeptide(L)'
;MKSLFDFIVEPYGQRYSNKVKVGDKSLIINTQVETFKSVNNIAKVIEVPLSVKTVIKKGDLIMIHHNVFRRWYNVKGKEKNSKSFFKDDLYFVQPDQIYLYKNNDRWHTVNDRCFISPIKNTDNRLSDQEQYLIGVLKYGNSALEALEINEGDLVGYKPFGEYDFVVDGKRLYCMKSNDIVIKYERQGNEVEYNPSWAQSS
;
A
#
# COMPACT_ATOMS: atom_id res chain seq x y z
N MET A 1 -3.88 4.78 -26.73
CA MET A 1 -5.24 5.00 -26.18
C MET A 1 -5.07 5.82 -24.92
N LYS A 2 -5.74 6.97 -24.81
CA LYS A 2 -5.70 7.81 -23.60
C LYS A 2 -7.11 7.84 -23.02
N SER A 3 -7.25 7.50 -21.74
CA SER A 3 -8.53 7.72 -21.05
C SER A 3 -8.65 9.18 -20.66
N LEU A 4 -9.87 9.68 -20.59
CA LEU A 4 -10.12 11.05 -20.16
C LEU A 4 -9.81 11.20 -18.67
N PHE A 5 -10.26 10.24 -17.85
CA PHE A 5 -10.26 10.33 -16.38
C PHE A 5 -9.38 9.30 -15.66
N ASP A 6 -9.12 8.15 -16.28
CA ASP A 6 -8.46 7.02 -15.62
C ASP A 6 -7.01 6.83 -16.09
N PHE A 7 -6.14 6.37 -15.19
CA PHE A 7 -4.86 5.81 -15.56
C PHE A 7 -5.07 4.45 -16.23
N ILE A 8 -4.26 4.18 -17.25
CA ILE A 8 -4.15 2.83 -17.83
C ILE A 8 -2.88 2.21 -17.27
N VAL A 9 -3.01 1.07 -16.61
CA VAL A 9 -1.88 0.43 -15.93
C VAL A 9 -1.86 -1.08 -16.19
N GLU A 10 -0.69 -1.67 -16.01
CA GLU A 10 -0.49 -3.12 -15.99
C GLU A 10 0.13 -3.55 -14.64
N PRO A 11 -0.11 -4.79 -14.18
CA PRO A 11 0.57 -5.31 -12.99
C PRO A 11 2.10 -5.30 -13.17
N TYR A 12 2.83 -4.77 -12.19
CA TYR A 12 4.28 -4.89 -12.19
C TYR A 12 4.69 -6.23 -11.57
N GLY A 13 5.10 -7.18 -12.40
CA GLY A 13 5.41 -8.56 -11.98
C GLY A 13 4.18 -9.48 -12.06
N GLN A 14 4.15 -10.52 -11.22
CA GLN A 14 3.00 -11.42 -11.18
C GLN A 14 1.84 -10.78 -10.40
N ARG A 15 0.59 -11.07 -10.79
CA ARG A 15 -0.60 -10.57 -10.09
C ARG A 15 -0.80 -11.12 -8.68
N TYR A 16 -0.26 -12.31 -8.43
CA TYR A 16 -0.47 -13.03 -7.18
C TYR A 16 0.86 -13.56 -6.66
N SER A 17 1.19 -13.27 -5.41
CA SER A 17 2.32 -13.84 -4.67
C SER A 17 1.86 -15.02 -3.81
N ASN A 18 1.23 -16.02 -4.43
CA ASN A 18 0.62 -17.14 -3.69
C ASN A 18 1.53 -18.37 -3.54
N LYS A 19 2.82 -18.27 -3.89
CA LYS A 19 3.78 -19.38 -3.84
C LYS A 19 4.89 -19.09 -2.84
N VAL A 20 5.09 -20.01 -1.89
CA VAL A 20 6.24 -20.00 -0.98
C VAL A 20 7.09 -21.24 -1.27
N LYS A 21 8.42 -21.08 -1.31
CA LYS A 21 9.35 -22.21 -1.40
C LYS A 21 9.63 -22.76 0.00
N VAL A 22 9.45 -24.07 0.18
CA VAL A 22 9.83 -24.81 1.39
C VAL A 22 10.70 -25.97 0.95
N GLY A 23 12.01 -25.83 1.18
CA GLY A 23 13.02 -26.72 0.59
C GLY A 23 12.96 -26.69 -0.94
N ASP A 24 12.88 -27.86 -1.57
CA ASP A 24 12.85 -28.00 -3.03
C ASP A 24 11.43 -27.91 -3.63
N LYS A 25 10.40 -27.65 -2.81
CA LYS A 25 9.00 -27.65 -3.22
C LYS A 25 8.39 -26.26 -3.11
N SER A 26 7.62 -25.87 -4.12
CA SER A 26 6.77 -24.67 -4.06
C SER A 26 5.38 -25.03 -3.53
N LEU A 27 5.01 -24.49 -2.38
CA LEU A 27 3.68 -24.59 -1.81
C LEU A 27 2.84 -23.40 -2.27
N ILE A 28 1.65 -23.69 -2.80
CA ILE A 28 0.64 -22.65 -3.02
C ILE A 28 -0.05 -22.43 -1.68
N ILE A 29 0.26 -21.31 -1.04
CA ILE A 29 -0.19 -21.03 0.34
C ILE A 29 -1.60 -20.44 0.40
N ASN A 30 -2.13 -19.97 -0.74
CA ASN A 30 -3.46 -19.38 -0.79
C ASN A 30 -4.29 -20.04 -1.90
N THR A 31 -5.28 -20.85 -1.49
CA THR A 31 -6.32 -21.41 -2.36
C THR A 31 -7.45 -20.42 -2.63
N GLN A 32 -7.52 -19.31 -1.89
CA GLN A 32 -8.49 -18.25 -2.07
C GLN A 32 -7.81 -17.06 -2.77
N VAL A 33 -8.04 -16.95 -4.07
CA VAL A 33 -7.63 -15.82 -4.96
C VAL A 33 -8.18 -14.45 -4.46
N GLU A 34 -8.93 -14.46 -3.37
CA GLU A 34 -9.75 -13.38 -2.85
C GLU A 34 -9.14 -12.61 -1.67
N THR A 35 -8.11 -13.13 -1.00
CA THR A 35 -7.51 -12.42 0.14
C THR A 35 -6.58 -11.31 -0.36
N PHE A 36 -6.84 -10.06 0.03
CA PHE A 36 -6.05 -8.87 -0.36
C PHE A 36 -4.55 -9.02 -0.12
N LYS A 37 -4.15 -9.81 0.89
CA LYS A 37 -2.75 -10.06 1.28
C LYS A 37 -1.91 -10.75 0.21
N SER A 38 -2.52 -11.39 -0.78
CA SER A 38 -1.82 -12.12 -1.84
C SER A 38 -1.96 -11.47 -3.22
N VAL A 39 -2.61 -10.30 -3.30
CA VAL A 39 -2.84 -9.58 -4.55
C VAL A 39 -1.77 -8.51 -4.71
N ASN A 40 -1.07 -8.53 -5.84
CA ASN A 40 -0.14 -7.48 -6.21
C ASN A 40 -0.88 -6.14 -6.22
N ASN A 41 -0.31 -5.13 -5.60
CA ASN A 41 -0.85 -3.77 -5.54
C ASN A 41 0.10 -2.75 -6.21
N ILE A 42 1.15 -3.20 -6.90
CA ILE A 42 2.08 -2.38 -7.65
C ILE A 42 1.76 -2.49 -9.14
N ALA A 43 1.58 -1.35 -9.78
CA ALA A 43 1.26 -1.25 -11.18
C ALA A 43 2.25 -0.35 -11.91
N LYS A 44 2.52 -0.66 -13.17
CA LYS A 44 3.29 0.20 -14.08
C LYS A 44 2.32 1.04 -14.90
N VAL A 45 2.57 2.34 -14.97
CA VAL A 45 1.72 3.28 -15.71
C VAL A 45 1.98 3.16 -17.20
N ILE A 46 0.96 2.77 -17.96
CA ILE A 46 1.00 2.70 -19.42
C ILE A 46 0.52 4.00 -20.05
N GLU A 47 -0.44 4.67 -19.43
CA GLU A 47 -0.91 5.98 -19.88
C GLU A 47 -1.51 6.79 -18.73
N VAL A 48 -1.29 8.10 -18.76
CA VAL A 48 -1.81 9.07 -17.80
C VAL A 48 -3.09 9.71 -18.39
N PRO A 49 -4.15 9.92 -17.58
CA PRO A 49 -5.38 10.53 -18.06
C PRO A 49 -5.18 11.98 -18.50
N LEU A 50 -5.95 12.41 -19.49
CA LEU A 50 -5.85 13.75 -20.07
C LEU A 50 -6.38 14.85 -19.14
N SER A 51 -7.38 14.56 -18.31
CA SER A 51 -8.04 15.57 -17.48
C SER A 51 -7.37 15.80 -16.12
N VAL A 52 -6.37 15.00 -15.75
CA VAL A 52 -5.78 15.02 -14.41
C VAL A 52 -4.37 15.62 -14.49
N LYS A 53 -4.15 16.72 -13.77
CA LYS A 53 -2.80 17.24 -13.55
C LYS A 53 -2.15 16.42 -12.44
N THR A 54 -1.14 15.64 -12.80
CA THR A 54 -0.39 14.80 -11.87
C THR A 54 1.10 14.86 -12.19
N VAL A 55 1.92 14.60 -11.18
CA VAL A 55 3.37 14.41 -11.32
C VAL A 55 3.73 13.03 -11.83
N ILE A 56 2.80 12.07 -11.76
CA ILE A 56 2.95 10.69 -12.22
C ILE A 56 3.04 10.67 -13.74
N LYS A 57 4.07 9.99 -14.27
CA LYS A 57 4.33 9.88 -15.70
C LYS A 57 4.14 8.45 -16.19
N LYS A 58 4.05 8.33 -17.51
CA LYS A 58 4.11 7.04 -18.19
C LYS A 58 5.42 6.34 -17.87
N GLY A 59 5.34 5.07 -17.45
CA GLY A 59 6.47 4.25 -17.04
C GLY A 59 6.69 4.19 -15.53
N ASP A 60 6.13 5.13 -14.76
CA ASP A 60 6.27 5.15 -13.30
C ASP A 60 5.58 3.93 -12.67
N LEU A 61 6.07 3.53 -11.50
CA LEU A 61 5.40 2.54 -10.67
C LEU A 61 4.46 3.25 -9.69
N ILE A 62 3.29 2.70 -9.50
CA ILE A 62 2.29 3.21 -8.57
C ILE A 62 1.77 2.08 -7.68
N MET A 63 1.42 2.43 -6.43
CA MET A 63 0.72 1.54 -5.53
C MET A 63 -0.76 1.86 -5.55
N ILE A 64 -1.59 0.85 -5.81
CA ILE A 64 -3.01 1.00 -6.07
C ILE A 64 -3.86 0.22 -5.06
N HIS A 65 -5.15 0.50 -5.05
CA HIS A 65 -6.11 -0.24 -4.25
C HIS A 65 -6.10 -1.75 -4.59
N HIS A 66 -6.11 -2.61 -3.57
CA HIS A 66 -6.00 -4.07 -3.72
C HIS A 66 -7.09 -4.72 -4.59
N ASN A 67 -8.25 -4.07 -4.76
CA ASN A 67 -9.32 -4.58 -5.61
C ASN A 67 -9.09 -4.38 -7.12
N VAL A 68 -8.10 -3.56 -7.53
CA VAL A 68 -7.89 -3.29 -8.96
C VAL A 68 -7.49 -4.58 -9.70
N PHE A 69 -6.52 -5.33 -9.20
CA PHE A 69 -6.08 -6.58 -9.85
C PHE A 69 -6.81 -7.83 -9.36
N ARG A 70 -7.78 -7.69 -8.45
CA ARG A 70 -8.52 -8.82 -7.89
C ARG A 70 -9.35 -9.53 -8.95
N ARG A 71 -9.45 -10.84 -8.80
CA ARG A 71 -10.44 -11.69 -9.48
C ARG A 71 -11.44 -12.20 -8.46
N TRP A 72 -12.65 -12.44 -8.93
CA TRP A 72 -13.76 -12.91 -8.10
C TRP A 72 -14.50 -14.01 -8.83
N TYR A 73 -15.12 -14.91 -8.08
CA TYR A 73 -16.00 -15.92 -8.63
C TYR A 73 -17.43 -15.42 -8.62
N ASN A 74 -18.12 -15.55 -9.75
CA ASN A 74 -19.55 -15.30 -9.75
C ASN A 74 -20.34 -16.41 -9.03
N VAL A 75 -21.65 -16.23 -8.87
CA VAL A 75 -22.55 -17.21 -8.24
C VAL A 75 -22.54 -18.60 -8.90
N LYS A 76 -21.96 -18.74 -10.10
CA LYS A 76 -21.80 -19.99 -10.85
C LYS A 76 -20.37 -20.56 -10.77
N GLY A 77 -19.51 -20.03 -9.88
CA GLY A 77 -18.12 -20.47 -9.73
C GLY A 77 -17.21 -20.13 -10.91
N LYS A 78 -17.60 -19.21 -11.80
CA LYS A 78 -16.76 -18.78 -12.92
C LYS A 78 -15.93 -17.57 -12.51
N GLU A 79 -14.62 -17.67 -12.73
CA GLU A 79 -13.66 -16.60 -12.47
C GLU A 79 -13.94 -15.40 -13.39
N LYS A 80 -13.95 -14.21 -12.79
CA LYS A 80 -14.15 -12.92 -13.46
C LYS A 80 -13.11 -11.93 -12.98
N ASN A 81 -12.65 -11.06 -13.88
CA ASN A 81 -11.79 -9.94 -13.52
C ASN A 81 -12.60 -8.87 -12.77
N SER A 82 -11.88 -8.02 -12.03
CA SER A 82 -12.43 -6.81 -11.43
C SER A 82 -13.08 -5.90 -12.48
N LYS A 83 -13.89 -4.95 -11.99
CA LYS A 83 -14.49 -3.89 -12.83
C LYS A 83 -13.43 -3.02 -13.52
N SER A 84 -12.22 -2.95 -12.96
CA SER A 84 -11.10 -2.18 -13.50
C SER A 84 -10.48 -2.84 -14.73
N PHE A 85 -10.69 -4.13 -14.97
CA PHE A 85 -10.08 -4.81 -16.11
C PHE A 85 -10.63 -4.29 -17.44
N PHE A 86 -9.71 -4.03 -18.36
CA PHE A 86 -10.02 -3.57 -19.70
C PHE A 86 -9.75 -4.65 -20.75
N LYS A 87 -8.49 -4.81 -21.19
CA LYS A 87 -8.04 -5.83 -22.15
C LYS A 87 -6.54 -6.03 -22.03
N ASP A 88 -6.02 -7.16 -22.51
CA ASP A 88 -4.57 -7.40 -22.62
C ASP A 88 -3.82 -7.16 -21.28
N ASP A 89 -4.44 -7.56 -20.16
CA ASP A 89 -3.94 -7.31 -18.80
C ASP A 89 -3.78 -5.84 -18.39
N LEU A 90 -4.43 -4.93 -19.12
CA LEU A 90 -4.57 -3.51 -18.79
C LEU A 90 -5.78 -3.24 -17.90
N TYR A 91 -5.63 -2.27 -17.01
CA TYR A 91 -6.62 -1.86 -16.02
C TYR A 91 -6.81 -0.36 -16.03
N PHE A 92 -8.05 0.07 -15.80
CA PHE A 92 -8.36 1.44 -15.45
C PHE A 92 -8.24 1.65 -13.94
N VAL A 93 -7.49 2.67 -13.56
CA VAL A 93 -7.30 3.08 -12.16
C VAL A 93 -7.65 4.54 -12.02
N GLN A 94 -8.55 4.83 -11.11
CA GLN A 94 -8.93 6.20 -10.80
C GLN A 94 -7.86 6.87 -9.93
N PRO A 95 -7.66 8.20 -10.02
CA PRO A 95 -6.64 8.90 -9.26
C PRO A 95 -6.73 8.69 -7.73
N ASP A 96 -7.93 8.59 -7.18
CA ASP A 96 -8.20 8.34 -5.76
C ASP A 96 -7.82 6.93 -5.29
N GLN A 97 -7.72 5.98 -6.22
CA GLN A 97 -7.28 4.61 -5.96
C GLN A 97 -5.75 4.46 -5.94
N ILE A 98 -5.00 5.53 -6.18
CA ILE A 98 -3.53 5.55 -6.14
C ILE A 98 -3.05 6.07 -4.79
N TYR A 99 -2.25 5.28 -4.08
CA TYR A 99 -1.78 5.57 -2.73
C TYR A 99 -0.35 6.09 -2.68
N LEU A 100 0.53 5.45 -3.48
CA LEU A 100 1.91 5.86 -3.64
C LEU A 100 2.27 5.90 -5.13
N TYR A 101 3.26 6.72 -5.48
CA TYR A 101 3.95 6.63 -6.77
C TYR A 101 5.46 6.62 -6.52
N LYS A 102 6.20 5.96 -7.41
CA LYS A 102 7.65 5.85 -7.33
C LYS A 102 8.28 6.77 -8.36
N ASN A 103 9.13 7.69 -7.90
CA ASN A 103 9.92 8.58 -8.74
C ASN A 103 11.36 8.59 -8.21
N ASN A 104 12.35 8.52 -9.11
CA ASN A 104 13.78 8.48 -8.73
C ASN A 104 14.08 7.46 -7.62
N ASP A 105 13.51 6.26 -7.74
CA ASP A 105 13.61 5.16 -6.78
C ASP A 105 13.05 5.40 -5.37
N ARG A 106 12.37 6.52 -5.12
CA ARG A 106 11.68 6.81 -3.86
C ARG A 106 10.17 6.75 -4.01
N TRP A 107 9.51 6.21 -3.00
CA TRP A 107 8.05 6.26 -2.88
C TRP A 107 7.58 7.61 -2.35
N HIS A 108 6.53 8.13 -2.96
CA HIS A 108 5.89 9.38 -2.60
C HIS A 108 4.40 9.16 -2.42
N THR A 109 3.81 9.85 -1.46
CA THR A 109 2.36 9.81 -1.19
C THR A 109 1.58 10.60 -2.22
N VAL A 110 0.32 10.21 -2.39
CA VAL A 110 -0.64 10.94 -3.24
C VAL A 110 -1.66 11.64 -2.36
N ASN A 111 -1.94 12.91 -2.66
CA ASN A 111 -2.86 13.77 -1.91
C ASN A 111 -2.43 13.91 -0.43
N ASP A 112 -3.39 14.05 0.48
CA ASP A 112 -3.16 14.22 1.91
C ASP A 112 -3.00 12.87 2.64
N ARG A 113 -2.41 11.86 1.97
CA ARG A 113 -2.16 10.54 2.56
C ARG A 113 -0.77 10.50 3.19
N CYS A 114 -0.64 9.72 4.25
CA CYS A 114 0.63 9.44 4.90
C CYS A 114 0.72 7.96 5.26
N PHE A 115 1.95 7.48 5.45
CA PHE A 115 2.23 6.10 5.78
C PHE A 115 3.02 6.00 7.07
N ILE A 116 2.56 5.15 7.98
CA ILE A 116 3.14 4.98 9.30
C ILE A 116 3.59 3.53 9.47
N SER A 117 4.79 3.35 10.00
CA SER A 117 5.24 2.04 10.47
C SER A 117 4.80 1.87 11.92
N PRO A 118 4.03 0.82 12.26
CA PRO A 118 3.80 0.50 13.67
C PRO A 118 5.12 0.22 14.38
N ILE A 119 5.14 0.41 15.70
CA ILE A 119 6.29 0.08 16.54
C ILE A 119 5.93 -1.06 17.49
N LYS A 120 6.96 -1.84 17.84
CA LYS A 120 6.82 -3.02 18.69
C LYS A 120 6.45 -2.60 20.11
N ASN A 121 5.50 -3.31 20.69
CA ASN A 121 5.19 -3.17 22.09
C ASN A 121 6.33 -3.72 22.95
N THR A 122 6.74 -2.94 23.97
CA THR A 122 7.75 -3.32 24.95
C THR A 122 7.14 -3.67 26.30
N ASP A 123 5.84 -3.44 26.49
CA ASP A 123 5.14 -3.81 27.72
C ASP A 123 4.73 -5.29 27.69
N ASN A 124 5.45 -6.10 28.47
CA ASN A 124 5.21 -7.55 28.58
C ASN A 124 3.88 -7.90 29.28
N ARG A 125 3.14 -6.92 29.82
CA ARG A 125 1.82 -7.12 30.44
C ARG A 125 0.69 -7.09 29.41
N LEU A 126 0.94 -6.52 28.23
CA LEU A 126 -0.02 -6.42 27.14
C LEU A 126 0.17 -7.59 26.17
N SER A 127 -0.91 -8.11 25.63
CA SER A 127 -0.87 -9.16 24.60
C SER A 127 -0.57 -8.61 23.21
N ASP A 128 -0.74 -7.31 23.01
CA ASP A 128 -0.59 -6.67 21.71
C ASP A 128 0.88 -6.57 21.32
N GLN A 129 1.21 -6.98 20.09
CA GLN A 129 2.57 -6.98 19.57
C GLN A 129 3.06 -5.58 19.16
N GLU A 130 2.12 -4.65 18.99
CA GLU A 130 2.34 -3.27 18.55
C GLU A 130 1.91 -2.30 19.65
N GLN A 131 2.56 -1.14 19.74
CA GLN A 131 2.07 -0.08 20.61
C GLN A 131 0.77 0.49 20.06
N TYR A 132 -0.21 0.70 20.94
CA TYR A 132 -1.52 1.17 20.56
C TYR A 132 -1.45 2.60 19.99
N LEU A 133 -1.81 2.75 18.72
CA LEU A 133 -1.93 4.03 18.00
C LEU A 133 -0.67 4.90 17.94
N ILE A 134 0.51 4.28 18.02
CA ILE A 134 1.80 4.98 17.92
C ILE A 134 2.65 4.32 16.84
N GLY A 135 3.31 5.13 16.03
CA GLY A 135 4.21 4.65 15.00
C GLY A 135 5.13 5.72 14.44
N VAL A 136 6.01 5.31 13.53
CA VAL A 136 6.98 6.19 12.88
C VAL A 136 6.47 6.60 11.52
N LEU A 137 6.42 7.91 11.24
CA LEU A 137 6.04 8.42 9.93
C LEU A 137 7.10 8.00 8.89
N LYS A 138 6.69 7.25 7.86
CA LYS A 138 7.57 6.76 6.79
C LYS A 138 7.48 7.54 5.51
N TYR A 139 6.27 7.84 5.08
CA TYR A 139 6.04 8.67 3.92
C TYR A 139 5.09 9.79 4.32
N GLY A 140 5.62 11.01 4.28
CA GLY A 140 4.90 12.23 4.65
C GLY A 140 4.24 12.89 3.44
N ASN A 141 3.75 14.11 3.66
CA ASN A 141 3.32 15.02 2.61
C ASN A 141 3.50 16.46 3.09
N SER A 142 3.34 17.41 2.16
CA SER A 142 3.53 18.83 2.43
C SER A 142 2.63 19.39 3.54
N ALA A 143 1.45 18.79 3.77
CA ALA A 143 0.56 19.22 4.84
C ALA A 143 1.12 18.88 6.24
N LEU A 144 1.77 17.73 6.39
CA LEU A 144 2.45 17.34 7.63
C LEU A 144 3.76 18.11 7.83
N GLU A 145 4.52 18.32 6.74
CA GLU A 145 5.76 19.13 6.79
C GLU A 145 5.47 20.56 7.26
N ALA A 146 4.35 21.16 6.82
CA ALA A 146 3.92 22.48 7.27
C ALA A 146 3.56 22.54 8.77
N LEU A 147 3.30 21.39 9.40
CA LEU A 147 3.08 21.24 10.84
C LEU A 147 4.34 20.78 11.58
N GLU A 148 5.51 20.83 10.92
CA GLU A 148 6.79 20.37 11.46
C GLU A 148 6.81 18.88 11.82
N ILE A 149 5.96 18.08 11.16
CA ILE A 149 5.92 16.62 11.27
C ILE A 149 6.59 16.04 10.01
N ASN A 150 7.77 15.48 10.20
CA ASN A 150 8.64 15.00 9.13
C ASN A 150 8.78 13.47 9.17
N GLU A 151 9.19 12.90 8.04
CA GLU A 151 9.52 11.47 7.98
C GLU A 151 10.59 11.12 9.01
N GLY A 152 10.36 10.04 9.76
CA GLY A 152 11.16 9.62 10.90
C GLY A 152 10.64 10.08 12.25
N ASP A 153 9.68 10.99 12.31
CA ASP A 153 9.06 11.40 13.58
C ASP A 153 8.17 10.30 14.15
N LEU A 154 8.11 10.24 15.48
CA LEU A 154 7.18 9.39 16.21
C LEU A 154 5.84 10.12 16.33
N VAL A 155 4.77 9.48 15.91
CA VAL A 155 3.44 10.10 15.81
C VAL A 155 2.36 9.21 16.40
N GLY A 156 1.37 9.85 16.99
CA GLY A 156 0.12 9.22 17.42
C GLY A 156 -0.99 9.51 16.42
N TYR A 157 -1.89 8.55 16.22
CA TYR A 157 -2.96 8.64 15.23
C TYR A 157 -4.32 8.17 15.78
N LYS A 158 -5.41 8.48 15.07
CA LYS A 158 -6.77 8.06 15.44
C LYS A 158 -6.97 6.55 15.25
N PRO A 159 -7.79 5.89 16.09
CA PRO A 159 -8.16 4.50 15.88
C PRO A 159 -9.04 4.31 14.65
N PHE A 160 -9.08 3.08 14.14
CA PHE A 160 -9.92 2.61 13.03
C PHE A 160 -9.50 3.12 11.63
N GLY A 161 -8.35 3.76 11.52
CA GLY A 161 -7.74 4.25 10.27
C GLY A 161 -6.58 3.40 9.76
N GLU A 162 -6.30 2.24 10.38
CA GLU A 162 -5.13 1.41 10.16
C GLU A 162 -5.30 0.51 8.92
N TYR A 163 -5.17 1.07 7.72
CA TYR A 163 -5.22 0.29 6.48
C TYR A 163 -3.84 -0.26 6.11
N ASP A 164 -3.74 -1.59 6.03
CA ASP A 164 -2.48 -2.30 5.74
C ASP A 164 -2.03 -2.17 4.29
N PHE A 165 -0.78 -1.76 4.12
CA PHE A 165 -0.03 -1.82 2.86
C PHE A 165 1.33 -2.44 3.08
N VAL A 166 1.81 -3.22 2.12
CA VAL A 166 3.20 -3.71 2.10
C VAL A 166 3.96 -2.90 1.06
N VAL A 167 4.97 -2.15 1.51
CA VAL A 167 5.86 -1.34 0.68
C VAL A 167 7.28 -1.80 0.92
N ASP A 168 7.96 -2.29 -0.13
CA ASP A 168 9.34 -2.80 -0.07
C ASP A 168 9.57 -3.80 1.10
N GLY A 169 8.63 -4.73 1.28
CA GLY A 169 8.69 -5.77 2.33
C GLY A 169 8.37 -5.30 3.75
N LYS A 170 7.96 -4.03 3.92
CA LYS A 170 7.53 -3.46 5.19
C LYS A 170 6.03 -3.22 5.21
N ARG A 171 5.37 -3.67 6.27
CA ARG A 171 3.97 -3.34 6.56
C ARG A 171 3.88 -1.91 7.08
N LEU A 172 3.02 -1.12 6.46
CA LEU A 172 2.73 0.26 6.80
C LEU A 172 1.22 0.48 6.86
N TYR A 173 0.79 1.39 7.74
CA TYR A 173 -0.57 1.90 7.78
C TYR A 173 -0.69 3.12 6.90
N CYS A 174 -1.58 3.09 5.91
CA CYS A 174 -1.97 4.27 5.16
C CYS A 174 -3.13 4.97 5.85
N MET A 175 -2.99 6.26 6.14
CA MET A 175 -4.05 7.10 6.70
C MET A 175 -4.00 8.51 6.08
N LYS A 176 -4.91 9.40 6.50
CA LYS A 176 -4.88 10.81 6.08
C LYS A 176 -4.05 11.63 7.06
N SER A 177 -3.50 12.75 6.60
CA SER A 177 -2.76 13.69 7.47
C SER A 177 -3.58 14.13 8.68
N ASN A 178 -4.89 14.34 8.52
CA ASN A 178 -5.80 14.75 9.60
C ASN A 178 -6.07 13.64 10.65
N ASP A 179 -5.58 12.42 10.43
CA ASP A 179 -5.66 11.34 11.40
C ASP A 179 -4.45 11.33 12.33
N ILE A 180 -3.38 12.07 12.00
CA ILE A 180 -2.27 12.35 12.91
C ILE A 180 -2.74 13.35 13.97
N VAL A 181 -2.58 13.01 15.25
CA VAL A 181 -3.08 13.82 16.37
C VAL A 181 -1.98 14.40 17.24
N ILE A 182 -0.80 13.78 17.28
CA ILE A 182 0.32 14.23 18.12
C ILE A 182 1.66 13.79 17.54
N LYS A 183 2.68 14.62 17.71
CA LYS A 183 4.08 14.29 17.50
C LYS A 183 4.73 14.08 18.87
N TYR A 184 5.42 12.96 19.04
CA TYR A 184 6.17 12.63 20.22
C TYR A 184 7.66 12.94 20.03
N GLU A 185 8.37 13.16 21.14
CA GLU A 185 9.83 13.15 21.12
C GLU A 185 10.32 11.71 20.92
N ARG A 186 11.19 11.52 19.92
CA ARG A 186 11.71 10.20 19.57
C ARG A 186 13.07 10.00 20.22
N GLN A 187 13.19 9.01 21.10
CA GLN A 187 14.44 8.71 21.80
C GLN A 187 15.37 7.79 20.99
N GLY A 188 14.86 7.17 19.91
CA GLY A 188 15.63 6.34 18.99
C GLY A 188 15.78 4.88 19.45
N ASN A 189 15.18 4.52 20.58
CA ASN A 189 15.08 3.16 21.10
C ASN A 189 13.84 2.42 20.56
N GLU A 190 12.95 3.10 19.84
CA GLU A 190 11.73 2.52 19.30
C GLU A 190 12.03 1.62 18.10
N VAL A 191 11.56 0.37 18.16
CA VAL A 191 11.75 -0.62 17.10
C VAL A 191 10.49 -0.74 16.27
N GLU A 192 10.60 -0.51 14.96
CA GLU A 192 9.52 -0.75 14.01
C GLU A 192 9.08 -2.21 14.02
N TYR A 193 7.77 -2.45 14.08
CA TYR A 193 7.20 -3.78 14.00
C TYR A 193 6.89 -4.12 12.54
N ASN A 194 7.41 -5.26 12.07
CA ASN A 194 7.09 -5.81 10.76
C ASN A 194 6.73 -7.29 10.91
N PRO A 195 5.49 -7.72 10.58
CA PRO A 195 5.12 -9.12 10.70
C PRO A 195 5.78 -9.96 9.61
N SER A 196 6.01 -11.24 9.89
CA SER A 196 6.73 -12.16 8.97
C SER A 196 6.09 -12.28 7.58
N TRP A 197 4.76 -12.17 7.49
CA TRP A 197 4.04 -12.25 6.22
C TRP A 197 4.29 -11.05 5.29
N ALA A 198 4.78 -9.92 5.81
CA ALA A 198 5.12 -8.76 4.99
C ALA A 198 6.42 -8.96 4.18
N GLN A 199 7.29 -9.88 4.62
CA GLN A 199 8.57 -10.16 3.95
C GLN A 199 8.45 -11.11 2.75
N SER A 200 7.29 -11.75 2.56
CA SER A 200 7.06 -12.77 1.53
C SER A 200 6.45 -12.22 0.23
N SER A 201 6.46 -10.90 0.02
CA SER A 201 5.93 -10.26 -1.21
C SER A 201 7.01 -10.00 -2.23
#